data_AF-A0AA40KKE4-F1
#
_entry.id   AF-A0AA40KKE4-F1
#
_cell.length_a   1.000
_cell.length_b   1.000
_cell.length_c   1.000
_cell.angle_alpha   90.00
_cell.angle_beta   90.00
_cell.angle_gamma   90.00
#
_symmetry.space_group_name_H-M   'P 1'
#
loop_
_entity.id
_entity.type
_entity.pdbx_description
1 polymer ?
#
loop_
_entity_poly.entity_id
_entity_poly.type
_entity_poly.pdbx_seq_one_letter_code
_entity_poly.pdbx_strand_id
1 'polypeptide(L)'
;MHMKHPNVLQYKETYCITETPKPTLPSICSELRSDAILISLFRTGAAPMPCPFKGPLEFTYSHGEGECKSPLSAAETCTQESRLLLRYQACANVLSSESVDVELECLATWKESSTHNLVARLHAPRKTSDEDSYRCFIYEQTSNNSWNLAQSEDASCTGLISVKEAAKTFKMKQSEYL
;
A
#
# COMPACT_ATOMS: atom_id res chain seq x y z
N MET A 1 1.04 1.18 21.44
CA MET A 1 1.46 1.78 20.16
C MET A 1 2.87 1.33 19.86
N HIS A 2 3.20 1.09 18.59
CA HIS A 2 4.49 0.59 18.14
C HIS A 2 4.94 1.35 16.89
N MET A 3 6.18 1.84 16.88
CA MET A 3 6.74 2.58 15.75
C MET A 3 7.35 1.61 14.74
N LYS A 4 6.83 1.64 13.51
CA LYS A 4 7.37 0.86 12.38
C LYS A 4 8.36 1.68 11.55
N HIS A 5 8.07 2.97 11.37
CA HIS A 5 8.89 3.94 10.67
C HIS A 5 8.65 5.33 11.29
N PRO A 6 9.56 6.31 11.17
CA PRO A 6 9.31 7.68 11.66
C PRO A 6 8.02 8.35 11.12
N ASN A 7 7.48 7.85 10.00
CA ASN A 7 6.24 8.30 9.39
C ASN A 7 5.02 7.39 9.66
N VAL A 8 5.22 6.23 10.33
CA VAL A 8 4.20 5.20 10.50
C VAL A 8 4.22 4.62 11.92
N LEU A 9 3.08 4.79 12.61
CA LEU A 9 2.80 4.17 13.90
C LEU A 9 1.70 3.12 13.73
N GLN A 10 1.79 2.04 14.50
CA GLN A 10 0.72 1.05 14.58
C GLN A 10 0.20 0.94 16.00
N TYR A 11 -1.11 0.73 16.14
CA TYR A 11 -1.75 0.61 17.43
C TYR A 11 -2.94 -0.35 17.38
N LYS A 12 -3.38 -0.76 18.56
CA LYS A 12 -4.62 -1.49 18.79
C LYS A 12 -5.50 -0.61 19.65
N GLU A 13 -6.79 -0.69 19.44
CA GLU A 13 -7.78 0.05 20.23
C GLU A 13 -8.85 -0.89 20.77
N THR A 14 -9.54 -0.40 21.80
CA THR A 14 -10.71 -1.01 22.42
C THR A 14 -11.78 0.06 22.58
N TYR A 15 -13.01 -0.37 22.87
CA TYR A 15 -14.09 0.54 23.19
C TYR A 15 -13.78 1.37 24.43
N CYS A 16 -14.31 2.59 24.48
CA CYS A 16 -14.21 3.42 25.66
C CYS A 16 -14.97 2.80 26.84
N ILE A 17 -14.26 2.53 27.93
CA ILE A 17 -14.86 2.03 29.17
C ILE A 17 -15.33 3.24 30.00
N THR A 18 -16.63 3.31 30.26
CA THR A 18 -17.29 4.41 30.99
C THR A 18 -17.62 4.06 32.45
N GLU A 19 -17.09 2.94 32.94
CA GLU A 19 -17.33 2.47 34.31
C GLU A 19 -16.81 3.44 35.38
N THR A 20 -17.61 3.60 36.44
CA THR A 20 -17.23 4.34 37.65
C THR A 20 -17.19 3.39 38.84
N PRO A 21 -16.06 3.29 39.57
CA PRO A 21 -14.82 4.08 39.40
C PRO A 21 -14.05 3.72 38.12
N LYS A 22 -13.23 4.67 37.64
CA LYS A 22 -12.41 4.50 36.44
C LYS A 22 -11.58 3.21 36.55
N PRO A 23 -11.59 2.31 35.55
CA PRO A 23 -10.79 1.10 35.60
C PRO A 23 -9.30 1.41 35.69
N THR A 24 -8.56 0.49 36.30
CA THR A 24 -7.09 0.58 36.37
C THR A 24 -6.46 0.30 35.01
N LEU A 25 -5.23 0.78 34.78
CA LEU A 25 -4.52 0.53 33.52
C LEU A 25 -4.41 -0.99 33.19
N PRO A 26 -4.08 -1.89 34.14
CA PRO A 26 -4.07 -3.33 33.86
C PRO A 26 -5.41 -3.90 33.37
N SER A 27 -6.53 -3.46 33.95
CA SER A 27 -7.87 -3.90 33.53
C SER A 27 -8.24 -3.38 32.13
N ILE A 28 -7.81 -2.18 31.76
CA ILE A 28 -8.02 -1.67 30.40
C ILE A 28 -7.16 -2.46 29.41
N CYS A 29 -5.92 -2.77 29.79
CA CYS A 29 -5.02 -3.55 28.96
C CYS A 29 -5.47 -5.00 28.75
N SER A 30 -6.22 -5.60 29.69
CA SER A 30 -6.78 -6.95 29.51
C SER A 30 -7.91 -7.00 28.47
N GLU A 31 -8.60 -5.88 28.23
CA GLU A 31 -9.61 -5.78 27.17
C GLU A 31 -8.99 -5.73 25.77
N LEU A 32 -7.70 -5.37 25.66
CA LEU A 32 -6.98 -5.41 24.39
C LEU A 32 -6.73 -6.87 23.99
N ARG A 33 -7.64 -7.41 23.18
CA ARG A 33 -7.51 -8.78 22.69
C ARG A 33 -6.22 -8.97 21.88
N SER A 34 -5.62 -10.15 22.03
CA SER A 34 -4.42 -10.52 21.26
C SER A 34 -4.67 -10.56 19.76
N ASP A 35 -5.90 -10.89 19.34
CA ASP A 35 -6.36 -10.95 17.95
C ASP A 35 -6.94 -9.62 17.43
N ALA A 36 -6.94 -8.54 18.23
CA ALA A 36 -7.42 -7.25 17.77
C ALA A 36 -6.61 -6.73 16.56
N ILE A 37 -7.33 -6.10 15.62
CA ILE A 37 -6.77 -5.55 14.38
C ILE A 37 -5.73 -4.48 14.71
N LEU A 38 -4.63 -4.49 13.96
CA LEU A 38 -3.62 -3.43 14.00
C LEU A 38 -4.03 -2.31 13.05
N ILE A 39 -4.21 -1.11 13.61
CA ILE A 39 -4.53 0.11 12.86
C ILE A 39 -3.25 0.88 12.63
N SER A 40 -3.09 1.43 11.42
CA SER A 40 -1.92 2.24 11.04
C SER A 40 -2.25 3.73 11.06
N LEU A 41 -1.37 4.53 11.65
CA LEU A 41 -1.41 5.99 11.62
C LEU A 41 -0.26 6.51 10.77
N PHE A 42 -0.59 7.36 9.80
CA PHE A 42 0.39 8.01 8.94
C PHE A 42 0.60 9.45 9.38
N ARG A 43 1.86 9.88 9.38
CA ARG A 43 2.20 11.28 9.65
C ARG A 43 1.74 12.16 8.49
N THR A 44 0.83 13.10 8.76
CA THR A 44 0.47 14.16 7.80
C THR A 44 1.69 15.03 7.51
N GLY A 45 2.00 15.27 6.24
CA GLY A 45 3.22 15.98 5.84
C GLY A 45 4.52 15.19 6.09
N ALA A 46 4.45 13.85 6.11
CA ALA A 46 5.61 12.99 6.11
C ALA A 46 6.62 13.38 5.01
N ALA A 47 7.90 13.44 5.37
CA ALA A 47 8.95 13.61 4.36
C ALA A 47 8.98 12.36 3.45
N PRO A 48 8.91 12.54 2.12
CA PRO A 48 8.92 11.43 1.20
C PRO A 48 10.29 10.74 1.18
N MET A 49 10.32 9.46 0.81
CA MET A 49 11.53 8.65 0.72
C MET A 49 11.65 7.98 -0.66
N PRO A 50 12.86 7.62 -1.11
CA PRO A 50 13.05 6.91 -2.37
C PRO A 50 12.22 5.62 -2.45
N CYS A 51 11.57 5.39 -3.59
CA CYS A 51 10.81 4.16 -3.81
C CYS A 51 11.74 2.95 -3.95
N PRO A 52 11.35 1.76 -3.45
CA PRO A 52 12.19 0.57 -3.46
C PRO A 52 12.27 -0.14 -4.83
N PHE A 53 11.59 0.38 -5.85
CA PHE A 53 11.51 -0.22 -7.18
C PHE A 53 12.39 0.55 -8.16
N LYS A 54 13.26 -0.16 -8.89
CA LYS A 54 14.14 0.45 -9.89
C LYS A 54 13.46 0.36 -11.27
N GLY A 55 12.99 1.48 -11.79
CA GLY A 55 12.30 1.59 -13.08
C GLY A 55 13.14 2.25 -14.19
N PRO A 56 12.71 2.16 -15.47
CA PRO A 56 11.32 1.91 -15.90
C PRO A 56 10.87 0.45 -15.77
N LEU A 57 9.60 0.25 -15.45
CA LEU A 57 8.96 -1.05 -15.28
C LEU A 57 7.74 -1.17 -16.18
N GLU A 58 7.42 -2.40 -16.55
CA GLU A 58 6.13 -2.81 -17.10
C GLU A 58 5.39 -3.62 -16.06
N PHE A 59 4.06 -3.52 -16.04
CA PHE A 59 3.25 -4.26 -15.08
C PHE A 59 1.89 -4.72 -15.61
N THR A 60 1.45 -5.84 -15.05
CA THR A 60 0.05 -6.30 -15.09
C THR A 60 -0.60 -6.05 -13.74
N TYR A 61 -1.93 -5.90 -13.71
CA TYR A 61 -2.67 -5.68 -12.47
C TYR A 61 -4.01 -6.41 -12.46
N SER A 62 -4.56 -6.65 -11.27
CA SER A 62 -5.87 -7.28 -11.07
C SER A 62 -6.62 -6.61 -9.93
N HIS A 63 -7.95 -6.48 -10.10
CA HIS A 63 -8.89 -6.04 -9.07
C HIS A 63 -9.77 -7.19 -8.54
N GLY A 64 -9.27 -8.43 -8.55
CA GLY A 64 -10.00 -9.62 -8.11
C GLY A 64 -10.93 -10.25 -9.15
N GLU A 65 -11.40 -9.49 -10.15
CA GLU A 65 -12.31 -9.98 -11.21
C GLU A 65 -11.62 -10.41 -12.51
N GLY A 66 -10.28 -10.31 -12.56
CA GLY A 66 -9.50 -10.64 -13.74
C GLY A 66 -8.20 -9.84 -13.81
N GLU A 67 -7.17 -10.44 -14.40
CA GLU A 67 -5.87 -9.78 -14.59
C GLU A 67 -5.81 -9.05 -15.93
N CYS A 68 -5.57 -7.75 -15.90
CA CYS A 68 -5.29 -6.94 -17.07
C CYS A 68 -3.84 -7.18 -17.52
N LYS A 69 -3.68 -7.95 -18.61
CA LYS A 69 -2.39 -8.40 -19.15
C LYS A 69 -1.98 -7.74 -20.47
N SER A 70 -2.93 -7.22 -21.23
CA SER A 70 -2.66 -6.65 -22.55
C SER A 70 -3.65 -5.53 -22.90
N PRO A 71 -3.16 -4.31 -23.23
CA PRO A 71 -1.74 -3.93 -23.28
C PRO A 71 -1.10 -3.83 -21.89
N LEU A 72 0.24 -3.92 -21.84
CA LEU A 72 0.98 -3.78 -20.57
C LEU A 72 0.90 -2.34 -20.06
N SER A 73 0.72 -2.19 -18.76
CA SER A 73 0.83 -0.90 -18.07
C SER A 73 2.29 -0.58 -17.79
N ALA A 74 2.63 0.69 -17.60
CA ALA A 74 4.01 1.13 -17.40
C ALA A 74 4.16 1.89 -16.09
N ALA A 75 5.27 1.67 -15.38
CA ALA A 75 5.65 2.45 -14.21
C ALA A 75 7.00 3.13 -14.44
N GLU A 76 6.98 4.45 -14.46
CA GLU A 76 8.15 5.28 -14.80
C GLU A 76 8.67 6.01 -13.57
N THR A 77 9.97 5.93 -13.32
CA THR A 77 10.63 6.72 -12.27
C THR A 77 10.56 8.19 -12.64
N CYS A 78 10.02 9.03 -11.75
CA CYS A 78 9.99 10.47 -11.96
C CYS A 78 11.37 11.10 -11.69
N THR A 79 11.53 12.40 -11.97
CA THR A 79 12.73 13.16 -11.57
C THR A 79 13.00 13.09 -10.07
N GLN A 80 11.94 12.94 -9.27
CA GLN A 80 12.03 12.69 -7.83
C GLN A 80 12.06 11.19 -7.58
N GLU A 81 13.13 10.68 -6.95
CA GLU A 81 13.29 9.25 -6.64
C GLU A 81 12.21 8.70 -5.69
N SER A 82 11.50 9.58 -4.99
CA SER A 82 10.37 9.22 -4.13
C SER A 82 9.05 9.06 -4.88
N ARG A 83 9.03 9.24 -6.20
CA ARG A 83 7.82 9.23 -7.03
C ARG A 83 7.93 8.25 -8.18
N LEU A 84 6.84 7.55 -8.43
CA LEU A 84 6.67 6.61 -9.53
C LEU A 84 5.36 6.93 -10.25
N LEU A 85 5.41 7.19 -11.55
CA LEU A 85 4.23 7.41 -12.36
C LEU A 85 3.70 6.07 -12.87
N LEU A 86 2.53 5.66 -12.40
CA LEU A 86 1.83 4.45 -12.86
C LEU A 86 0.87 4.83 -13.99
N ARG A 87 1.18 4.41 -15.20
CA ARG A 87 0.34 4.58 -16.40
C ARG A 87 -0.46 3.30 -16.65
N TYR A 88 -1.69 3.26 -16.16
CA TYR A 88 -2.57 2.12 -16.33
C TYR A 88 -3.12 2.06 -17.75
N GLN A 89 -3.25 0.85 -18.27
CA GLN A 89 -3.93 0.57 -19.52
C GLN A 89 -5.25 -0.15 -19.28
N ALA A 90 -6.29 0.18 -20.06
CA ALA A 90 -7.51 -0.61 -20.11
C ALA A 90 -7.30 -1.87 -20.96
N CYS A 91 -7.68 -3.03 -20.43
CA CYS A 91 -7.63 -4.31 -21.12
C CYS A 91 -9.00 -4.69 -21.68
N ALA A 92 -9.00 -5.33 -22.85
CA ALA A 92 -10.21 -5.93 -23.38
C ALA A 92 -10.75 -7.01 -22.42
N ASN A 93 -12.06 -7.01 -22.19
CA ASN A 93 -12.77 -7.98 -21.35
C ASN A 93 -12.43 -7.96 -19.83
N VAL A 94 -11.81 -6.88 -19.34
CA VAL A 94 -11.63 -6.66 -17.89
C VAL A 94 -12.41 -5.40 -17.51
N LEU A 95 -13.63 -5.59 -16.98
CA LEU A 95 -14.57 -4.49 -16.71
C LEU A 95 -14.01 -3.43 -15.76
N SER A 96 -13.20 -3.84 -14.79
CA SER A 96 -12.58 -2.95 -13.82
C SER A 96 -11.26 -2.30 -14.30
N SER A 97 -10.84 -2.54 -15.55
CA SER A 97 -9.64 -1.91 -16.10
C SER A 97 -9.96 -0.53 -16.69
N GLU A 98 -9.12 0.46 -16.40
CA GLU A 98 -9.28 1.85 -16.85
C GLU A 98 -7.90 2.38 -17.27
N SER A 99 -7.87 3.19 -18.33
CA SER A 99 -6.67 3.93 -18.70
C SER A 99 -6.60 5.20 -17.88
N VAL A 100 -5.69 5.22 -16.91
CA VAL A 100 -5.52 6.34 -15.98
C VAL A 100 -4.08 6.43 -15.51
N ASP A 101 -3.60 7.67 -15.36
CA ASP A 101 -2.30 7.94 -14.76
C ASP A 101 -2.47 8.21 -13.27
N VAL A 102 -1.66 7.52 -12.47
CA VAL A 102 -1.62 7.68 -11.01
C VAL A 102 -0.17 7.84 -10.58
N GLU A 103 0.14 8.97 -9.94
CA GLU A 103 1.46 9.17 -9.35
C GLU A 103 1.48 8.59 -7.93
N LEU A 104 2.46 7.74 -7.65
CA LEU A 104 2.69 7.13 -6.36
C LEU A 104 3.88 7.82 -5.68
N GLU A 105 3.67 8.39 -4.50
CA GLU A 105 4.73 8.98 -3.68
C GLU A 105 5.03 8.10 -2.46
N CYS A 106 6.25 7.57 -2.38
CA CYS A 106 6.69 6.68 -1.31
C CYS A 106 7.00 7.44 -0.01
N LEU A 107 6.47 6.98 1.12
CA LEU A 107 6.56 7.68 2.42
C LEU A 107 7.25 6.87 3.51
N ALA A 108 7.15 5.55 3.47
CA ALA A 108 7.77 4.68 4.47
C ALA A 108 7.90 3.27 3.94
N THR A 109 8.99 2.59 4.29
CA THR A 109 9.13 1.15 4.09
C THR A 109 9.66 0.47 5.35
N TRP A 110 9.24 -0.77 5.57
CA TRP A 110 9.80 -1.63 6.60
C TRP A 110 9.63 -3.10 6.21
N LYS A 111 10.50 -3.96 6.75
CA LYS A 111 10.40 -5.40 6.54
C LYS A 111 9.53 -6.03 7.61
N GLU A 112 8.60 -6.88 7.21
CA GLU A 112 7.73 -7.65 8.10
C GLU A 112 7.76 -9.11 7.64
N SER A 113 8.47 -9.97 8.40
CA SER A 113 8.71 -11.37 8.02
C SER A 113 9.40 -11.49 6.64
N SER A 114 8.77 -12.16 5.67
CA SER A 114 9.25 -12.36 4.30
C SER A 114 8.90 -11.22 3.35
N THR A 115 7.98 -10.35 3.74
CA THR A 115 7.44 -9.28 2.89
C THR A 115 8.02 -7.93 3.29
N HIS A 116 8.00 -6.99 2.35
CA HIS A 116 8.29 -5.60 2.64
C HIS A 116 7.01 -4.80 2.54
N ASN A 117 6.76 -3.96 3.54
CA ASN A 117 5.66 -3.03 3.55
C ASN A 117 6.12 -1.70 2.97
N LEU A 118 5.21 -1.02 2.29
CA LEU A 118 5.36 0.31 1.75
C LEU A 118 4.09 1.10 2.04
N VAL A 119 4.22 2.29 2.59
CA VAL A 119 3.12 3.27 2.63
C VAL A 119 3.40 4.31 1.58
N ALA A 120 2.41 4.57 0.74
CA ALA A 120 2.49 5.56 -0.31
C ALA A 120 1.25 6.43 -0.37
N ARG A 121 1.44 7.66 -0.83
CA ARG A 121 0.36 8.57 -1.18
C ARG A 121 0.16 8.52 -2.69
N LEU A 122 -1.02 8.09 -3.12
CA LEU A 122 -1.43 8.09 -4.51
C LEU A 122 -1.95 9.46 -4.88
N HIS A 123 -1.64 9.95 -6.07
CA HIS A 123 -2.11 11.19 -6.68
C HIS A 123 -2.85 10.81 -7.97
N ALA A 124 -4.19 10.80 -7.90
CA ALA A 124 -5.06 10.43 -9.02
C ALA A 124 -5.97 11.62 -9.39
N PRO A 125 -6.46 11.71 -10.65
CA PRO A 125 -7.28 12.84 -11.11
C PRO A 125 -8.61 13.01 -10.37
N ARG A 126 -9.22 11.91 -9.91
CA ARG A 126 -10.55 11.88 -9.23
C ARG A 126 -10.40 11.68 -7.72
N LYS A 127 -9.73 12.60 -7.02
CA LYS A 127 -9.63 12.54 -5.55
C LYS A 127 -10.77 13.27 -4.85
N THR A 128 -11.30 12.65 -3.82
CA THR A 128 -12.36 13.18 -2.94
C THR A 128 -11.85 13.61 -1.57
N SER A 129 -10.80 12.97 -1.01
CA SER A 129 -10.23 13.32 0.30
C SER A 129 -8.74 12.95 0.46
N ASP A 130 -8.11 13.45 1.53
CA ASP A 130 -6.75 13.09 1.91
C ASP A 130 -6.65 11.62 2.38
N GLU A 131 -7.66 11.10 3.09
CA GLU A 131 -7.71 9.70 3.53
C GLU A 131 -7.76 8.75 2.32
N ASP A 132 -8.50 9.12 1.28
CA ASP A 132 -8.57 8.38 0.02
C ASP A 132 -7.23 8.34 -0.72
N SER A 133 -6.25 9.16 -0.32
CA SER A 133 -4.96 9.27 -0.99
C SER A 133 -3.92 8.28 -0.45
N TYR A 134 -4.05 7.79 0.78
CA TYR A 134 -3.04 6.90 1.38
C TYR A 134 -3.37 5.45 1.09
N ARG A 135 -2.36 4.68 0.66
CA ARG A 135 -2.47 3.25 0.45
C ARG A 135 -1.26 2.52 1.00
N CYS A 136 -1.52 1.32 1.49
CA CYS A 136 -0.50 0.43 1.98
C CYS A 136 -0.25 -0.63 0.93
N PHE A 137 1.01 -0.98 0.77
CA PHE A 137 1.47 -1.97 -0.16
C PHE A 137 2.31 -2.99 0.59
N ILE A 138 2.19 -4.25 0.19
CA ILE A 138 3.21 -5.26 0.47
C ILE A 138 3.86 -5.68 -0.83
N TYR A 139 5.16 -5.91 -0.80
CA TYR A 139 5.91 -6.30 -1.98
C TYR A 139 6.97 -7.36 -1.69
N GLU A 140 7.20 -8.19 -2.69
CA GLU A 140 8.21 -9.24 -2.71
C GLU A 140 8.98 -9.15 -4.03
N GLN A 141 10.31 -9.19 -3.92
CA GLN A 141 11.18 -9.29 -5.09
C GLN A 141 11.25 -10.76 -5.50
N THR A 142 10.69 -11.09 -6.67
CA THR A 142 10.64 -12.46 -7.20
C THR A 142 11.88 -12.82 -8.02
N SER A 143 12.53 -11.82 -8.61
CA SER A 143 13.82 -11.93 -9.30
C SER A 143 14.57 -10.60 -9.18
N ASN A 144 15.83 -10.54 -9.65
CA ASN A 144 16.60 -9.29 -9.61
C ASN A 144 15.84 -8.09 -10.22
N ASN A 145 15.00 -8.33 -11.23
CA ASN A 145 14.31 -7.30 -12.00
C ASN A 145 12.78 -7.50 -12.00
N SER A 146 12.22 -8.19 -11.00
CA SER A 146 10.78 -8.45 -10.93
C SER A 146 10.25 -8.39 -9.50
N TRP A 147 9.05 -7.82 -9.36
CA TRP A 147 8.39 -7.60 -8.08
C TRP A 147 6.91 -7.98 -8.19
N ASN A 148 6.39 -8.62 -7.15
CA ASN A 148 4.95 -8.73 -6.94
C ASN A 148 4.55 -7.75 -5.85
N LEU A 149 3.47 -7.01 -6.08
CA LEU A 149 2.92 -6.07 -5.11
C LEU A 149 1.45 -6.38 -4.87
N ALA A 150 0.99 -6.13 -3.66
CA ALA A 150 -0.41 -6.06 -3.30
C ALA A 150 -0.68 -4.71 -2.64
N GLN A 151 -1.86 -4.14 -2.89
CA GLN A 151 -2.30 -2.85 -2.39
C GLN A 151 -3.60 -3.01 -1.59
N SER A 152 -3.70 -2.30 -0.48
CA SER A 152 -4.92 -2.18 0.32
C SER A 152 -6.03 -1.45 -0.44
N GLU A 153 -7.27 -1.71 -0.05
CA GLU A 153 -8.44 -1.02 -0.60
C GLU A 153 -8.47 0.46 -0.18
N ASP A 154 -8.09 0.72 1.06
CA ASP A 154 -8.14 2.02 1.72
C ASP A 154 -6.88 2.29 2.58
N ALA A 155 -6.93 3.34 3.39
CA ALA A 155 -5.85 3.76 4.28
C ALA A 155 -5.68 2.89 5.55
N SER A 156 -6.56 1.92 5.81
CA SER A 156 -6.50 1.08 7.02
C SER A 156 -5.35 0.07 7.02
N CYS A 157 -4.71 -0.15 5.86
CA CYS A 157 -3.77 -1.24 5.60
C CYS A 157 -4.33 -2.65 5.85
N THR A 158 -5.65 -2.81 5.96
CA THR A 158 -6.26 -4.14 6.16
C THR A 158 -6.35 -4.90 4.83
N GLY A 159 -6.55 -6.22 4.92
CA GLY A 159 -6.73 -7.08 3.73
C GLY A 159 -5.45 -7.39 2.94
N LEU A 160 -4.27 -7.01 3.44
CA LEU A 160 -2.97 -7.34 2.84
C LEU A 160 -2.42 -8.66 3.42
N ILE A 161 -2.96 -9.80 2.97
CA ILE A 161 -2.56 -11.13 3.47
C ILE A 161 -1.28 -11.62 2.77
N SER A 162 -1.20 -11.43 1.45
CA SER A 162 -0.03 -11.80 0.65
C SER A 162 0.06 -10.94 -0.61
N VAL A 163 1.22 -10.94 -1.28
CA VAL A 163 1.39 -10.26 -2.57
C VAL A 163 0.51 -10.82 -3.69
N LYS A 164 -0.20 -11.95 -3.45
CA LYS A 164 -1.10 -12.60 -4.39
C LYS A 164 -2.58 -12.37 -4.07
N GLU A 165 -2.90 -11.87 -2.88
CA GLU A 165 -4.26 -11.79 -2.36
C GLU A 165 -4.46 -10.45 -1.63
N ALA A 166 -5.09 -9.51 -2.34
CA ALA A 166 -5.49 -8.19 -1.86
C ALA A 166 -6.49 -7.56 -2.84
N ALA A 167 -7.02 -6.38 -2.48
CA ALA A 167 -7.95 -5.60 -3.30
C ALA A 167 -7.39 -5.28 -4.69
N LYS A 168 -6.09 -4.96 -4.77
CA LYS A 168 -5.37 -4.84 -6.03
C LYS A 168 -4.02 -5.55 -5.94
N THR A 169 -3.68 -6.33 -6.96
CA THR A 169 -2.38 -6.99 -7.08
C THR A 169 -1.68 -6.57 -8.36
N PHE A 170 -0.35 -6.62 -8.34
CA PHE A 170 0.52 -6.20 -9.43
C PHE A 170 1.64 -7.20 -9.63
N LYS A 171 2.03 -7.39 -10.89
CA LYS A 171 3.27 -8.06 -11.26
C LYS A 171 4.08 -7.08 -12.10
N MET A 172 5.18 -6.61 -11.54
CA MET A 172 6.09 -5.64 -12.17
C MET A 172 7.36 -6.34 -12.63
N LYS A 173 7.81 -6.03 -13.84
CA LYS A 173 9.11 -6.42 -14.38
C LYS A 173 9.81 -5.19 -14.92
N GLN A 174 11.11 -5.09 -14.73
CA GLN A 174 11.89 -4.03 -15.37
C GLN A 174 11.76 -4.14 -16.90
N SER A 175 11.44 -3.03 -17.56
CA SER A 175 11.35 -3.01 -19.02
C SER A 175 12.75 -3.17 -19.61
N GLU A 176 12.87 -3.97 -20.67
CA GLU A 176 14.15 -4.25 -21.35
C GLU A 176 14.39 -3.30 -22.54
N TYR A 177 13.58 -2.26 -22.72
CA TYR A 177 13.80 -1.27 -23.77
C TYR A 177 14.95 -0.31 -23.40
N LEU A 178 16.12 -0.56 -24.02
CA LEU A 178 17.15 0.44 -24.32
C LEU A 178 17.24 0.61 -25.84
#